data_AF-A0AAN7QHN7-F1
#
_entry.id   AF-A0AAN7QHN7-F1
#
_cell.length_a   1.000
_cell.length_b   1.000
_cell.length_c   1.000
_cell.angle_alpha   90.00
_cell.angle_beta   90.00
_cell.angle_gamma   90.00
#
_symmetry.space_group_name_H-M   'P 1'
#
loop_
_entity.id
_entity.type
_entity.pdbx_description
1 polymer ?
#
loop_
_entity_poly.entity_id
_entity_poly.type
_entity_poly.pdbx_seq_one_letter_code
_entity_poly.pdbx_strand_id
1 'polypeptide(L)'
;EIVSYWPDCKIVHGRPRHPESQGSVERSNQDVENMLRSWMTPYRALFGADPKVGLKSTNLPNSVIKELRTEEELEDIMRSSQTSNSEHDKQLGDEEVN
;
A
#
# COMPACT_ATOMS: atom_id res chain seq x y z
N GLU A 1 24.25 11.10 -37.07
CA GLU A 1 25.01 10.21 -36.17
C GLU A 1 24.26 8.93 -35.74
N ILE A 2 22.93 8.82 -35.78
CA ILE A 2 22.24 7.53 -35.50
C ILE A 2 22.36 6.51 -36.66
N VAL A 3 22.36 7.00 -37.89
CA VAL A 3 22.43 6.20 -39.13
C VAL A 3 23.79 5.48 -39.28
N SER A 4 24.86 5.97 -38.64
CA SER A 4 26.18 5.34 -38.71
C SER A 4 26.29 4.09 -37.86
N TYR A 5 25.52 3.99 -36.78
CA TYR A 5 25.50 2.78 -35.96
C TYR A 5 24.50 1.76 -36.50
N TRP A 6 23.35 2.21 -37.01
CA TRP A 6 22.27 1.34 -37.50
C TRP A 6 21.86 1.72 -38.94
N PRO A 7 22.57 1.20 -39.96
CA PRO A 7 22.38 1.62 -41.35
C PRO A 7 21.00 1.24 -41.93
N ASP A 8 20.35 0.20 -41.39
CA ASP A 8 19.02 -0.23 -41.81
C ASP A 8 17.87 0.53 -41.12
N CYS A 9 18.18 1.50 -40.26
CA CYS A 9 17.16 2.24 -39.51
C CYS A 9 16.38 3.19 -40.43
N LYS A 10 15.17 2.76 -40.83
CA LYS A 10 14.26 3.54 -41.66
C LYS A 10 13.36 4.42 -40.81
N ILE A 11 13.67 5.71 -40.72
CA ILE A 11 12.79 6.70 -40.09
C ILE A 11 11.66 7.05 -41.06
N VAL A 12 10.42 6.70 -40.70
CA VAL A 12 9.23 6.98 -41.51
C VAL A 12 8.50 8.21 -40.95
N HIS A 13 8.47 9.30 -41.70
CA HIS A 13 7.70 10.50 -41.35
C HIS A 13 6.24 10.36 -41.81
N GLY A 14 5.44 9.60 -41.06
CA GLY A 14 3.98 9.59 -41.22
C GLY A 14 3.33 10.75 -40.46
N ARG A 15 2.14 11.23 -40.89
CA ARG A 15 1.29 12.05 -40.02
C ARG A 15 1.02 11.27 -38.73
N PRO A 16 1.05 11.89 -37.54
CA PRO A 16 0.73 11.22 -36.27
C PRO A 16 -0.66 10.60 -36.36
N ARG A 17 -0.72 9.32 -36.72
CA ARG A 17 -1.86 8.46 -36.45
C ARG A 17 -1.46 7.72 -35.19
N HIS A 18 -2.37 7.71 -34.22
CA HIS A 18 -2.13 7.08 -32.92
C HIS A 18 -1.39 5.75 -33.16
N PRO A 19 -0.18 5.57 -32.62
CA PRO A 19 0.49 4.28 -32.66
C PRO A 19 -0.43 3.26 -31.98
N GLU A 20 -0.56 2.04 -32.51
CA GLU A 20 -1.30 0.97 -31.83
C GLU A 20 -0.82 0.75 -30.39
N SER A 21 0.47 0.99 -30.14
CA SER A 21 1.07 1.01 -28.80
C SER A 21 0.52 2.13 -27.90
N GLN A 22 0.21 3.30 -28.47
CA GLN A 22 -0.46 4.44 -27.83
C GLN A 22 -2.00 4.31 -27.81
N GLY A 23 -2.54 3.13 -28.11
CA GLY A 23 -3.88 2.77 -27.65
C GLY A 23 -3.80 1.63 -26.65
N SER A 24 -2.81 0.75 -26.80
CA SER A 24 -2.56 -0.36 -25.90
C SER A 24 -2.16 0.10 -24.49
N VAL A 25 -1.25 1.07 -24.39
CA VAL A 25 -0.80 1.63 -23.10
C VAL A 25 -1.97 2.29 -22.37
N GLU A 26 -2.78 3.06 -23.09
CA GLU A 26 -3.93 3.79 -22.57
C GLU A 26 -5.01 2.84 -22.09
N ARG A 27 -5.32 1.80 -22.88
CA ARG A 27 -6.24 0.74 -22.47
C ARG A 27 -5.72 -0.03 -21.26
N SER A 28 -4.44 -0.40 -21.25
CA SER A 28 -3.83 -1.12 -20.14
C SER A 28 -3.85 -0.28 -18.85
N ASN A 29 -3.54 1.01 -18.94
CA ASN A 29 -3.61 1.92 -17.80
C ASN A 29 -5.06 2.07 -17.30
N GLN A 30 -6.02 2.16 -18.20
CA GLN A 30 -7.44 2.23 -17.83
C GLN A 30 -7.91 0.93 -17.17
N ASP A 31 -7.46 -0.23 -17.65
CA ASP A 31 -7.79 -1.54 -17.09
C ASP A 31 -7.24 -1.70 -15.67
N VAL A 32 -5.99 -1.27 -15.44
CA VAL A 32 -5.39 -1.23 -14.10
C VAL A 32 -6.18 -0.30 -13.18
N GLU A 33 -6.57 0.89 -13.64
CA GLU A 33 -7.38 1.81 -12.85
C GLU A 33 -8.74 1.21 -12.49
N ASN A 34 -9.43 0.58 -13.45
CA ASN A 34 -10.73 -0.05 -13.24
C ASN A 34 -10.64 -1.21 -12.24
N MET A 35 -9.55 -1.99 -12.31
CA MET A 35 -9.27 -3.05 -11.35
C MET A 35 -9.12 -2.50 -9.93
N LEU A 36 -8.28 -1.47 -9.75
CA LEU A 36 -8.05 -0.84 -8.45
C LEU A 36 -9.35 -0.22 -7.89
N ARG A 37 -10.14 0.46 -8.73
CA ARG A 37 -11.44 1.03 -8.35
C ARG A 37 -12.36 -0.06 -7.83
N SER A 38 -12.55 -1.15 -8.60
CA SER A 38 -13.40 -2.29 -8.23
C SER A 38 -13.01 -2.86 -6.86
N TRP A 39 -11.71 -3.07 -6.63
CA TRP A 39 -11.18 -3.59 -5.37
C TRP A 39 -11.36 -2.66 -4.17
N MET A 40 -11.30 -1.34 -4.37
CA MET A 40 -11.46 -0.35 -3.29
C MET A 40 -12.93 -0.06 -2.96
N THR A 41 -13.87 -0.34 -3.87
CA THR A 41 -15.31 -0.06 -3.70
C THR A 41 -15.91 -0.66 -2.41
N PRO A 42 -15.69 -1.95 -2.08
CA PRO A 42 -16.31 -2.56 -0.90
C PRO A 42 -15.85 -1.92 0.41
N TYR A 43 -14.55 -1.62 0.54
CA TYR A 43 -14.02 -0.98 1.75
C TYR A 43 -14.66 0.39 1.97
N ARG A 44 -14.66 1.23 0.92
CA ARG A 44 -15.25 2.56 1.00
C ARG A 44 -16.76 2.52 1.25
N ALA A 45 -17.46 1.55 0.68
CA ALA A 45 -18.90 1.37 0.92
C ALA A 45 -19.21 0.94 2.36
N LEU A 46 -18.39 0.08 2.96
CA LEU A 46 -18.58 -0.41 4.33
C LEU A 46 -18.16 0.61 5.39
N PHE A 47 -17.05 1.32 5.16
CA PHE A 47 -16.42 2.17 6.17
C PHE A 47 -16.57 3.68 5.91
N GLY A 48 -17.18 4.07 4.78
CA GLY A 48 -17.44 5.47 4.44
C GLY A 48 -16.18 6.31 4.13
N ALA A 49 -15.01 5.68 4.05
CA ALA A 49 -13.74 6.34 3.82
C ALA A 49 -12.80 5.47 2.97
N ASP A 50 -11.85 6.10 2.29
CA ASP A 50 -10.79 5.37 1.58
C ASP A 50 -9.87 4.67 2.61
N PRO A 51 -9.35 3.47 2.30
CA PRO A 51 -8.47 2.75 3.21
C PRO A 51 -7.22 3.56 3.53
N LYS A 52 -6.98 3.79 4.83
CA LYS A 52 -5.80 4.50 5.31
C LYS A 52 -4.60 3.56 5.31
N VAL A 53 -3.71 3.71 4.35
CA VAL A 53 -2.47 2.94 4.21
C VAL A 53 -1.24 3.71 4.72
N GLY A 54 -0.20 2.98 5.13
CA GLY A 54 1.10 3.54 5.56
C GLY A 54 1.16 3.93 7.04
N LEU A 55 2.37 4.24 7.54
CA LEU A 55 2.63 4.43 8.98
C LEU A 55 1.76 5.49 9.66
N LYS A 56 1.29 6.51 8.92
CA LYS A 56 0.39 7.54 9.44
C LYS A 56 -1.01 7.03 9.80
N SER A 57 -1.38 5.82 9.36
CA SER A 57 -2.62 5.17 9.77
C SER A 57 -2.48 4.41 11.09
N THR A 58 -1.25 4.21 11.58
CA THR A 58 -1.02 3.64 12.91
C THR A 58 -1.39 4.65 13.99
N ASN A 59 -1.81 4.18 15.17
CA ASN A 59 -2.03 5.02 16.35
C ASN A 59 -0.71 5.40 17.05
N LEU A 60 0.43 5.35 16.34
CA LEU A 60 1.73 5.67 16.88
C LEU A 60 1.94 7.19 16.90
N PRO A 61 2.58 7.73 17.95
CA PRO A 61 2.94 9.14 17.98
C PRO A 61 3.93 9.47 16.86
N ASN A 62 3.81 10.67 16.31
CA ASN A 62 4.64 11.14 15.18
C ASN A 62 6.16 11.13 15.47
N SER A 63 6.58 11.19 16.73
CA SER A 63 7.98 11.06 17.13
C SER A 63 8.52 9.68 16.79
N VAL A 64 7.79 8.63 17.17
CA VAL A 64 8.14 7.24 16.89
C VAL A 64 8.19 6.98 15.39
N ILE A 65 7.20 7.46 14.63
CA ILE A 65 7.16 7.31 13.17
C ILE A 65 8.39 7.94 12.48
N LYS A 66 8.94 9.03 13.02
CA LYS A 66 10.13 9.70 12.47
C LYS A 66 11.44 8.98 12.82
N GLU A 67 11.44 8.21 13.90
CA GLU A 67 12.62 7.51 14.41
C GLU A 67 12.74 6.09 13.85
N LEU A 68 11.64 5.50 13.34
CA LEU A 68 11.63 4.20 12.68
C LEU A 68 12.55 4.17 11.46
N ARG A 69 13.51 3.23 11.47
CA ARG A 69 14.47 3.00 10.39
C ARG A 69 14.26 1.66 9.69
N THR A 70 13.73 0.66 10.39
CA THR A 70 13.56 -0.70 9.86
C THR A 70 12.15 -1.25 10.15
N GLU A 71 11.78 -2.30 9.42
CA GLU A 71 10.53 -3.03 9.62
C GLU A 71 10.52 -3.82 10.95
N GLU A 72 11.66 -4.36 11.36
CA GLU A 72 11.83 -5.08 12.64
C GLU A 72 11.49 -4.18 13.85
N GLU A 73 11.94 -2.92 13.83
CA GLU A 73 11.61 -1.93 14.87
C GLU A 73 10.10 -1.67 14.96
N LEU A 74 9.40 -1.67 13.82
CA LEU A 74 7.95 -1.52 13.78
C LEU A 74 7.26 -2.77 14.34
N GLU A 75 7.73 -3.97 13.99
CA GLU A 75 7.18 -5.23 14.47
C GLU A 75 7.27 -5.37 16.00
N ASP A 76 8.40 -4.99 16.60
CA ASP A 76 8.61 -5.01 18.05
C ASP A 76 7.64 -4.09 18.80
N ILE A 77 7.39 -2.89 18.26
CA ILE A 77 6.44 -1.92 18.84
C ILE A 77 5.01 -2.44 18.74
N MET A 78 4.64 -3.06 17.62
CA MET A 78 3.31 -3.65 17.45
C MET A 78 3.11 -4.86 18.38
N ARG A 79 4.15 -5.67 18.57
CA ARG A 79 4.10 -6.85 19.44
C ARG A 79 4.01 -6.49 20.92
N SER A 80 4.77 -5.49 21.36
CA SER A 80 4.71 -4.97 22.74
C SER A 80 3.34 -4.35 23.09
N SER A 81 2.62 -3.82 22.10
CA SER A 81 1.24 -3.33 22.27
C SER A 81 0.20 -4.44 22.41
N GLN A 82 0.52 -5.68 22.02
CA GLN A 82 -0.39 -6.83 22.13
C GLN A 82 -0.22 -7.59 23.45
N THR A 83 0.98 -7.59 24.04
CA THR A 83 1.28 -8.32 25.28
C THR A 83 0.66 -7.68 26.52
N SER A 84 0.31 -6.39 26.47
CA SER A 84 -0.24 -5.63 27.61
C SER A 84 -1.75 -5.83 27.84
N ASN A 85 -2.45 -6.57 26.97
CA ASN A 85 -3.90 -6.83 27.12
C ASN A 85 -4.23 -8.20 27.78
N SER A 86 -3.23 -8.99 28.20
CA SER A 86 -3.44 -10.35 28.73
C SER A 86 -3.32 -10.48 30.26
N GLU A 87 -2.93 -9.45 31.00
CA GLU A 87 -2.57 -9.59 32.43
C GLU A 87 -3.64 -9.09 33.43
N HIS A 88 -4.82 -8.68 32.96
CA HIS A 88 -5.84 -8.04 33.82
C HIS A 88 -6.98 -8.95 34.32
N ASP A 89 -6.81 -10.28 34.36
CA ASP A 89 -7.91 -11.17 34.82
C ASP A 89 -7.45 -12.38 35.67
N LYS A 90 -6.51 -12.17 36.60
CA LYS A 90 -6.24 -13.15 37.68
C LYS A 90 -5.92 -12.47 39.02
N GLN A 91 -6.92 -11.83 39.63
CA GLN A 91 -6.87 -11.55 41.07
C GLN A 91 -8.28 -11.49 41.69
N LEU A 92 -8.85 -12.66 41.97
CA LEU A 92 -9.83 -12.91 43.02
C LEU A 92 -9.63 -14.40 43.36
N GLY A 93 -8.92 -14.77 44.42
CA GLY A 93 -9.19 -14.41 45.80
C GLY A 93 -9.76 -15.66 46.46
N ASP A 94 -8.92 -16.69 46.62
CA ASP A 94 -9.22 -17.86 47.45
C ASP A 94 -9.22 -17.37 48.91
N GLU A 95 -10.39 -17.00 49.44
CA GLU A 95 -10.65 -17.00 50.88
C GLU A 95 -11.61 -18.14 51.19
N GLU A 96 -11.05 -19.17 51.81
CA GLU A 96 -11.76 -20.26 52.46
C GLU A 96 -12.81 -19.71 53.44
N VAL A 97 -14.05 -20.21 53.34
CA VAL A 97 -15.02 -20.10 54.42
C VAL A 97 -15.43 -21.51 54.82
N ASN A 98 -14.85 -21.90 55.96
CA ASN A 98 -15.26 -22.91 56.95
C ASN A 98 -16.62 -23.59 56.75
#